data_AF-A0A498G0D8-F1
#
_entry.id   AF-A0A498G0D8-F1
#
_cell.length_a   1.000
_cell.length_b   1.000
_cell.length_c   1.000
_cell.angle_alpha   90.00
_cell.angle_beta   90.00
_cell.angle_gamma   90.00
#
_symmetry.space_group_name_H-M   'P 1'
#
loop_
_entity.id
_entity.type
_entity.pdbx_description
1 polymer ?
#
loop_
_entity_poly.entity_id
_entity_poly.type
_entity_poly.pdbx_seq_one_letter_code
_entity_poly.pdbx_strand_id
1 'polypeptide(L)' 'MSMDDRARIQFTDIVMVFATFVTFGAVAPWIYEAIEMGQGTLDPFSGLLLALALPLMLIAMLVSVGVAARSG' A
#
# COMPACT_ATOMS: atom_id res chain seq x y z
N MET A 1 -6.69 11.58 -34.80
CA MET A 1 -6.16 11.83 -33.43
C MET A 1 -5.86 10.44 -32.86
N SER A 2 -4.58 10.08 -32.80
CA SER A 2 -4.12 8.71 -32.56
C SER A 2 -4.53 8.22 -31.16
N MET A 3 -4.95 6.95 -31.07
CA MET A 3 -5.45 6.26 -29.88
C MET A 3 -4.33 5.71 -28.97
N ASP A 4 -3.05 5.95 -29.30
CA ASP A 4 -1.90 5.25 -28.70
C ASP A 4 -1.28 5.89 -27.43
N ASP A 5 -1.72 7.07 -26.99
CA ASP A 5 -1.17 7.73 -25.80
C ASP A 5 -1.82 7.28 -24.47
N ARG A 6 -2.83 6.39 -24.51
CA ARG A 6 -3.60 5.96 -23.31
C ARG A 6 -2.92 4.86 -22.48
N ALA A 7 -1.70 4.47 -22.85
CA ALA A 7 -0.94 3.40 -22.20
C ALA A 7 0.47 3.84 -21.75
N ARG A 8 0.75 5.15 -21.73
CA ARG A 8 2.09 5.66 -21.44
C ARG A 8 2.14 6.05 -19.97
N ILE A 9 2.73 5.18 -19.16
CA ILE A 9 3.20 5.50 -17.81
C ILE A 9 3.91 6.85 -17.86
N GLN A 10 3.27 7.86 -17.29
CA GLN A 10 3.80 9.21 -17.31
C GLN A 10 4.85 9.33 -16.20
N PHE A 11 5.86 10.17 -16.39
CA PHE A 11 6.86 10.43 -15.35
C PHE A 11 6.18 10.85 -14.02
N THR A 12 5.07 11.59 -14.12
CA THR A 12 4.22 11.96 -12.98
C THR A 12 3.71 10.74 -12.21
N ASP A 13 3.30 9.66 -12.88
CA ASP A 13 2.78 8.45 -12.23
C ASP A 13 3.88 7.77 -11.42
N ILE A 14 5.10 7.71 -11.96
CA ILE A 14 6.26 7.16 -11.26
C ILE A 14 6.55 7.95 -9.98
N VAL A 15 6.51 9.28 -10.07
CA VAL A 15 6.73 10.17 -8.92
C VAL A 15 5.62 9.99 -7.86
N MET A 16 4.36 9.87 -8.29
CA MET A 16 3.22 9.66 -7.39
C MET A 16 3.29 8.31 -6.67
N VAL A 17 3.63 7.25 -7.41
CA VAL A 17 3.84 5.91 -6.84
C VAL A 17 5.00 5.94 -5.85
N PHE A 18 6.12 6.56 -6.19
CA PHE A 18 7.26 6.69 -5.30
C PHE A 18 6.91 7.46 -4.02
N ALA A 19 6.25 8.61 -4.14
CA ALA A 19 5.81 9.40 -2.99
C ALA A 19 4.84 8.62 -2.08
N THR A 20 3.99 7.79 -2.68
CA THR A 20 3.06 6.90 -1.95
C THR A 20 3.84 5.85 -1.14
N PHE A 21 4.84 5.19 -1.72
CA PHE A 21 5.70 4.24 -1.00
C PHE A 21 6.48 4.91 0.13
N VAL A 22 7.03 6.11 -0.10
CA VAL A 22 7.74 6.88 0.93
C VAL A 22 6.80 7.24 2.08
N THR A 23 5.59 7.71 1.78
CA THR A 23 4.59 8.07 2.80
C THR A 23 4.17 6.84 3.60
N PHE A 24 3.96 5.70 2.93
CA PHE A 24 3.65 4.45 3.61
C PHE A 24 4.78 4.05 4.57
N GLY A 25 6.03 4.08 4.11
CA GLY A 25 7.20 3.78 4.94
C GLY A 25 7.34 4.73 6.13
N ALA A 26 7.05 6.02 5.95
CA ALA A 26 7.06 7.01 7.02
C ALA A 26 5.96 6.74 8.07
N VAL A 27 4.78 6.28 7.65
CA VAL A 27 3.65 6.02 8.55
C VAL A 27 3.74 4.66 9.24
N ALA A 28 4.49 3.71 8.67
CA ALA A 28 4.60 2.35 9.16
C ALA A 28 4.91 2.21 10.67
N PRO A 29 5.84 2.97 11.29
CA PRO A 29 6.16 2.83 12.71
C PRO A 29 4.95 3.03 13.63
N TRP A 30 4.14 4.08 13.38
CA TRP A 30 2.94 4.34 14.18
C TRP A 30 1.89 3.24 14.04
N ILE A 31 1.78 2.62 12.86
CA ILE A 31 0.86 1.51 12.68
C ILE A 31 1.36 0.26 13.43
N TYR A 32 2.67 -0.01 13.42
CA TYR A 32 3.24 -1.11 14.21
C TYR A 32 3.00 -0.91 15.71
N GLU A 33 3.18 0.30 16.24
CA GLU A 33 2.84 0.62 17.64
C GLU A 33 1.35 0.38 17.92
N ALA A 34 0.47 0.80 17.01
CA ALA A 34 -0.97 0.58 17.16
C ALA A 34 -1.35 -0.93 17.15
N ILE A 35 -0.66 -1.72 16.32
CA ILE A 35 -0.84 -3.18 16.28
C ILE A 35 -0.39 -3.81 17.60
N GLU A 36 0.77 -3.41 18.12
CA GLU A 36 1.30 -3.90 19.40
C GLU A 36 0.34 -3.59 20.56
N MET A 37 -0.17 -2.37 20.63
CA MET A 37 -1.20 -1.99 21.62
C MET A 37 -2.47 -2.84 21.48
N GLY A 38 -2.91 -3.10 20.25
CA GLY A 38 -4.07 -3.94 19.97
C GLY A 38 -3.87 -5.39 20.39
N GLN A 39 -2.68 -5.96 20.11
CA GLN A 39 -2.36 -7.33 20.49
C GLN A 39 -2.32 -7.56 22.01
N GLY A 40 -2.00 -6.54 22.80
CA GLY A 40 -2.08 -6.62 24.26
C GLY A 40 -3.51 -6.71 24.82
N THR A 41 -4.52 -6.35 24.02
CA THR A 41 -5.93 -6.27 24.45
C THR A 41 -6.83 -7.30 23.77
N LEU A 42 -6.43 -7.79 22.59
CA LEU A 42 -7.22 -8.69 21.75
C LEU A 42 -6.92 -10.17 22.04
N ASP A 43 -7.92 -11.02 21.82
CA ASP A 43 -7.72 -12.47 21.79
C ASP A 43 -6.72 -12.88 20.69
N PRO A 44 -6.00 -14.00 20.85
CA PRO A 44 -4.90 -14.39 19.96
C PRO A 44 -5.26 -14.46 18.46
N PHE A 45 -6.48 -14.90 18.14
CA PHE A 45 -6.94 -14.97 16.75
C PHE A 45 -7.14 -13.57 16.15
N SER A 46 -7.80 -12.67 16.87
CA SER A 46 -8.01 -11.28 16.44
C SER A 46 -6.69 -10.50 16.37
N GLY A 47 -5.77 -10.75 17.31
CA GLY A 47 -4.42 -10.19 17.28
C GLY A 47 -3.59 -10.64 16.07
N LEU A 48 -3.77 -11.89 15.62
CA LEU A 48 -3.17 -12.41 14.39
C LEU A 48 -3.77 -11.71 13.15
N LEU A 49 -5.09 -11.55 13.07
CA LEU A 49 -5.74 -10.83 11.98
C LEU A 49 -5.28 -9.36 11.91
N LEU A 50 -5.13 -8.71 13.06
CA LEU A 50 -4.61 -7.34 13.15
C LEU A 50 -3.16 -7.25 12.65
N ALA A 51 -2.29 -8.19 13.03
CA ALA A 51 -0.92 -8.24 12.53
C ALA A 51 -0.83 -8.48 11.02
N LEU A 52 -1.78 -9.21 10.44
CA LEU A 52 -1.85 -9.43 9.00
C LEU A 52 -2.30 -8.20 8.21
N ALA A 53 -2.95 -7.23 8.85
CA ALA A 53 -3.47 -6.05 8.15
C ALA A 53 -2.37 -5.27 7.42
N LEU A 54 -1.20 -5.09 8.04
CA LEU A 54 -0.09 -4.35 7.46
C LEU A 54 0.54 -5.02 6.23
N PRO A 55 0.94 -6.31 6.27
CA PRO A 55 1.44 -7.00 5.08
C PRO A 55 0.38 -7.11 3.98
N LEU A 56 -0.91 -7.29 4.32
CA LEU A 56 -1.98 -7.29 3.31
C LEU A 56 -2.14 -5.93 2.64
N MET A 57 -2.00 -4.83 3.39
CA MET A 57 -2.04 -3.48 2.84
C MET A 57 -0.89 -3.23 1.86
N LEU A 58 0.33 -3.68 2.18
CA LEU A 58 1.47 -3.62 1.28
C LEU A 58 1.22 -4.37 -0.03
N ILE A 59 0.69 -5.60 0.05
CA ILE A 59 0.34 -6.40 -1.13
C ILE A 59 -0.73 -5.70 -1.96
N ALA A 60 -1.78 -5.18 -1.31
CA ALA A 60 -2.84 -4.45 -1.99
C ALA A 60 -2.31 -3.21 -2.72
N MET A 61 -1.36 -2.49 -2.13
CA MET A 61 -0.72 -1.34 -2.75
C MET A 61 0.12 -1.73 -3.97
N LEU A 62 0.92 -2.80 -3.88
CA LEU A 62 1.69 -3.33 -5.01
C LEU A 62 0.79 -3.77 -6.17
N VAL A 63 -0.30 -4.48 -5.86
CA VAL A 63 -1.29 -4.90 -6.87
C VAL A 63 -1.98 -3.68 -7.48
N SER A 64 -2.36 -2.69 -6.68
CA SER A 64 -2.97 -1.45 -7.15
C SER A 64 -2.07 -0.70 -8.14
N VAL A 65 -0.78 -0.56 -7.81
CA VAL A 65 0.23 0.03 -8.71
C VAL A 65 0.36 -0.78 -10.00
N GLY A 66 0.42 -2.11 -9.89
CA GLY A 66 0.52 -3.01 -11.05
C GLY A 66 -0.69 -2.96 -11.98
N VAL A 67 -1.90 -2.78 -11.42
CA VAL A 67 -3.12 -2.57 -12.20
C VAL A 67 -3.11 -1.18 -12.85
N ALA A 68 -2.79 -0.14 -12.09
CA ALA A 68 -2.74 1.23 -12.59
C ALA A 68 -1.78 1.37 -13.77
N ALA A 69 -0.59 0.78 -13.67
CA ALA A 69 0.43 0.78 -14.73
C ALA A 69 0.03 0.01 -16.00
N ARG A 70 -0.99 -0.87 -15.91
CA ARG A 70 -1.52 -1.63 -17.06
C ARG A 70 -2.73 -0.92 -17.69
N SER A 71 -3.46 -0.13 -16.91
CA SER A 71 -4.70 0.53 -17.33
C SER A 71 -4.52 1.97 -17.84
N GLY A 72 -3.39 2.62 -17.50
CA GLY A 72 -3.00 3.95 -17.98
C GLY A 72 -1.87 3.88 -18.98
#